data_AF-A0A938MRX0-F1
#
_entry.id   AF-A0A938MRX0-F1
#
_cell.length_a   1.000
_cell.length_b   1.000
_cell.length_c   1.000
_cell.angle_alpha   90.00
_cell.angle_beta   90.00
_cell.angle_gamma   90.00
#
_symmetry.space_group_name_H-M   'P 1'
#
loop_
_entity.id
_entity.type
_entity.pdbx_description
1 polymer ?
#
loop_
_entity_poly.entity_id
_entity_poly.type
_entity_poly.pdbx_seq_one_letter_code
_entity_poly.pdbx_strand_id
1 'polypeptide(L)'
;MVLILAGCSDDGRLARVAQQASEQQARQNEEMARLTGEVVQASQELVAADAQARRENAAIQSRLTDQQREIGLQRDQLEQERRQIAVQRHRDPVLAAAITTVGWILAALLPLALAALVVWRLRDNGEDVETLNRVLLEELVAEQPRLLPPPSRERQLCLPSGNEPDNEPPF
;
A
#
# COMPACT_ATOMS: atom_id res chain seq x y z
N MET A 1 -82.75 -39.35 -69.76
CA MET A 1 -82.37 -39.29 -71.18
C MET A 1 -82.51 -37.84 -71.65
N VAL A 2 -81.45 -37.05 -71.52
CA VAL A 2 -81.27 -35.80 -72.28
C VAL A 2 -79.84 -35.90 -72.80
N LEU A 3 -79.72 -36.07 -74.11
CA LEU A 3 -78.48 -36.22 -74.83
C LEU A 3 -77.72 -34.88 -74.82
N ILE A 4 -76.61 -34.82 -74.09
CA ILE A 4 -75.55 -33.84 -74.36
C ILE A 4 -74.66 -34.46 -75.44
N LEU A 5 -75.05 -34.31 -76.71
CA LEU A 5 -74.32 -34.87 -77.86
C LEU A 5 -74.09 -33.85 -78.99
N ALA A 6 -74.20 -32.56 -78.70
CA ALA A 6 -73.90 -31.51 -79.68
C ALA A 6 -72.75 -30.64 -79.17
N GLY A 7 -71.52 -31.02 -79.49
CA GLY A 7 -70.34 -30.23 -79.11
C GLY A 7 -68.99 -30.72 -79.68
N CYS A 8 -68.95 -31.38 -80.85
CA CYS A 8 -67.70 -31.80 -81.50
C CYS A 8 -67.35 -30.99 -82.77
N SER A 9 -67.86 -29.75 -82.90
CA SER A 9 -67.59 -28.89 -84.06
C SER A 9 -66.65 -27.71 -83.75
N ASP A 10 -66.01 -27.69 -82.57
CA ASP A 10 -65.11 -26.59 -82.15
C ASP A 10 -63.77 -27.08 -81.57
N ASP A 11 -63.44 -28.37 -81.77
CA ASP A 11 -62.20 -29.01 -81.27
C ASP A 11 -60.93 -28.33 -81.80
N GLY A 12 -60.98 -27.82 -83.04
CA GLY A 12 -59.88 -27.07 -83.64
C GLY A 12 -59.66 -25.65 -83.06
N ARG A 13 -60.66 -25.09 -82.36
CA ARG A 13 -60.52 -23.80 -81.65
C ARG A 13 -60.01 -24.02 -80.25
N LEU A 14 -60.50 -25.03 -79.55
CA LEU A 14 -59.99 -25.47 -78.25
C LEU A 14 -58.52 -25.89 -78.33
N ALA A 15 -58.13 -26.68 -79.33
CA ALA A 15 -56.74 -27.05 -79.56
C ALA A 15 -55.85 -25.82 -79.81
N ARG A 16 -56.34 -24.84 -80.59
CA ARG A 16 -55.61 -23.58 -80.82
C ARG A 16 -55.47 -22.72 -79.57
N VAL A 17 -56.54 -22.58 -78.77
CA VAL A 17 -56.49 -21.82 -77.51
C VAL A 17 -55.57 -22.51 -76.51
N ALA A 18 -55.59 -23.85 -76.42
CA ALA A 18 -54.68 -24.61 -75.57
C ALA A 18 -53.21 -24.45 -76.02
N GLN A 19 -52.95 -24.49 -77.32
CA GLN A 19 -51.61 -24.28 -77.88
C GLN A 19 -51.11 -22.86 -77.62
N GLN A 20 -51.97 -21.87 -77.81
CA GLN A 20 -51.67 -20.46 -77.58
C GLN A 20 -51.44 -20.16 -76.08
N ALA A 21 -52.25 -20.76 -75.19
CA ALA A 21 -52.06 -20.68 -73.75
C ALA A 21 -50.74 -21.34 -73.32
N SER A 22 -50.39 -22.50 -73.89
CA SER A 22 -49.15 -23.20 -73.58
C SER A 22 -47.91 -22.41 -74.02
N GLU A 23 -47.97 -21.74 -75.18
CA GLU A 23 -46.90 -20.83 -75.63
C GLU A 23 -46.76 -19.60 -74.70
N GLN A 24 -47.88 -19.07 -74.23
CA GLN A 24 -47.87 -17.93 -73.30
C GLN A 24 -47.32 -18.33 -71.93
N GLN A 25 -47.67 -19.53 -71.45
CA GLN A 25 -47.18 -20.09 -70.19
C GLN A 25 -45.69 -20.43 -70.26
N ALA A 26 -45.21 -20.92 -71.40
CA ALA A 26 -43.79 -21.14 -71.63
C ALA A 26 -42.99 -19.83 -71.53
N ARG A 27 -43.47 -18.75 -72.16
CA ARG A 27 -42.84 -17.43 -72.07
C ARG A 27 -42.85 -16.87 -70.63
N GLN A 28 -43.96 -17.04 -69.91
CA GLN A 28 -44.04 -16.62 -68.50
C GLN A 28 -43.12 -17.44 -67.59
N ASN A 29 -42.98 -18.74 -67.84
CA ASN A 29 -42.05 -19.59 -67.10
C ASN A 29 -40.60 -19.18 -67.33
N GLU A 30 -40.21 -18.79 -68.54
CA GLU A 30 -38.86 -18.29 -68.82
C GLU A 30 -38.56 -17.01 -68.04
N GLU A 31 -39.49 -16.06 -68.04
CA GLU A 31 -39.32 -14.79 -67.31
C GLU A 31 -39.33 -15.02 -65.79
N MET A 32 -40.21 -15.88 -65.30
CA MET A 32 -40.24 -16.27 -63.88
C MET A 32 -38.97 -17.01 -63.46
N ALA A 33 -38.44 -17.90 -64.30
CA ALA A 33 -37.18 -18.61 -64.03
C ALA A 33 -36.00 -17.63 -63.95
N ARG A 34 -35.97 -16.62 -64.83
CA ARG A 34 -34.95 -15.57 -64.79
C ARG A 34 -35.02 -14.75 -63.51
N LEU A 35 -36.20 -14.25 -63.15
CA LEU A 35 -36.38 -13.45 -61.93
C LEU A 35 -36.07 -14.25 -60.66
N THR A 36 -36.50 -15.51 -60.62
CA THR A 36 -36.19 -16.41 -59.49
C THR A 36 -34.69 -16.66 -59.40
N GLY A 37 -34.00 -16.81 -60.53
CA GLY A 37 -32.53 -16.91 -60.58
C GLY A 37 -31.84 -15.69 -59.98
N GLU A 38 -32.25 -14.48 -60.38
CA GLU A 38 -31.71 -13.22 -59.86
C GLU A 38 -31.95 -13.08 -58.34
N VAL A 39 -33.15 -13.42 -57.86
CA VAL A 39 -33.49 -13.40 -56.42
C VAL A 39 -32.70 -14.43 -55.62
N VAL A 40 -32.52 -15.64 -56.15
CA VAL A 40 -31.73 -16.69 -55.49
C VAL A 40 -30.27 -16.27 -55.39
N GLN A 41 -29.71 -15.70 -56.46
CA GLN A 41 -28.33 -15.20 -56.45
C GLN A 41 -28.16 -14.06 -55.43
N ALA A 42 -29.05 -13.07 -55.44
CA ALA A 42 -29.03 -11.99 -54.46
C ALA A 42 -29.19 -12.51 -53.01
N SER A 43 -30.06 -13.50 -52.81
CA SER A 43 -30.26 -14.14 -51.51
C SER A 43 -29.01 -14.90 -51.05
N GLN A 44 -28.30 -15.58 -51.95
CA GLN A 44 -27.04 -16.27 -51.63
C GLN A 44 -25.97 -15.27 -51.19
N GLU A 45 -25.84 -14.13 -51.88
CA GLU A 45 -24.89 -13.08 -51.52
C GLU A 45 -25.22 -12.48 -50.14
N LEU A 46 -26.49 -12.19 -49.87
CA LEU A 46 -26.96 -11.70 -48.57
C LEU A 46 -26.70 -12.70 -47.44
N VAL A 47 -26.97 -13.99 -47.67
CA VAL A 47 -26.73 -15.05 -46.67
C VAL A 47 -25.24 -15.23 -46.42
N ALA A 48 -24.40 -15.15 -47.46
CA ALA A 48 -22.95 -15.21 -47.29
C ALA A 48 -22.43 -14.01 -46.47
N ALA A 49 -22.93 -12.81 -46.74
CA ALA A 49 -22.61 -11.60 -45.98
C ALA A 49 -23.10 -11.67 -44.53
N ASP A 50 -24.33 -12.14 -44.28
CA ASP A 50 -24.86 -12.32 -42.92
C ASP A 50 -24.07 -13.39 -42.15
N ALA A 51 -23.75 -14.52 -42.80
CA ALA A 51 -22.93 -15.56 -42.19
C ALA A 51 -21.53 -15.06 -41.82
N GLN A 52 -20.94 -14.17 -42.64
CA GLN A 52 -19.67 -13.52 -42.32
C GLN A 52 -19.81 -12.56 -41.14
N ALA A 53 -20.83 -11.69 -41.15
CA ALA A 53 -21.11 -10.75 -40.06
C ALA A 53 -21.35 -11.47 -38.72
N ARG A 54 -22.03 -12.61 -38.72
CA ARG A 54 -22.22 -13.45 -37.52
C ARG A 54 -20.91 -14.01 -36.99
N ARG A 55 -20.00 -14.45 -37.87
CA ARG A 55 -18.67 -14.94 -37.46
C ARG A 55 -17.84 -13.82 -36.85
N GLU A 56 -17.85 -12.65 -37.46
CA GLU A 56 -17.14 -11.47 -36.96
C GLU A 56 -17.67 -11.03 -35.59
N ASN A 57 -18.99 -10.97 -35.43
CA ASN A 57 -19.61 -10.67 -34.14
C ASN A 57 -19.26 -11.72 -33.07
N ALA A 58 -19.30 -13.02 -33.41
CA ALA A 58 -18.92 -14.07 -32.47
C ALA A 58 -17.44 -13.94 -32.04
N ALA A 59 -16.55 -13.61 -32.98
CA ALA A 59 -15.13 -13.38 -32.69
C ALA A 59 -14.90 -12.13 -31.83
N ILE A 60 -15.69 -11.07 -32.02
CA ILE A 60 -15.62 -9.87 -31.17
C ILE A 60 -16.11 -10.20 -29.75
N GLN A 61 -17.22 -10.93 -29.62
CA GLN A 61 -17.76 -11.33 -28.31
C GLN A 61 -16.79 -12.22 -27.53
N SER A 62 -16.11 -13.16 -28.19
CA SER A 62 -15.10 -13.98 -27.52
C SER A 62 -13.93 -13.14 -27.01
N ARG A 63 -13.41 -12.21 -27.84
CA ARG A 63 -12.35 -11.29 -27.45
C ARG A 63 -12.74 -10.39 -26.27
N LEU A 64 -13.97 -9.86 -26.28
CA LEU A 64 -14.48 -9.06 -25.17
C LEU A 64 -14.56 -9.87 -23.87
N THR A 65 -15.02 -11.13 -23.96
CA THR A 65 -15.09 -12.02 -22.80
C THR A 65 -13.71 -12.32 -22.22
N ASP A 66 -12.71 -12.54 -23.09
CA ASP A 66 -11.34 -12.80 -22.67
C ASP A 66 -10.71 -11.55 -22.02
N GLN A 67 -10.92 -10.37 -22.61
CA GLN A 67 -10.48 -9.10 -22.02
C GLN A 67 -11.13 -8.84 -20.66
N GLN A 68 -12.43 -9.10 -20.51
CA GLN A 68 -13.12 -8.95 -19.23
C GLN A 68 -12.56 -9.88 -18.15
N ARG A 69 -12.20 -11.12 -18.50
CA ARG A 69 -11.54 -12.05 -17.57
C ARG A 69 -10.17 -11.54 -17.13
N GLU A 70 -9.36 -11.07 -18.07
CA GLU A 70 -8.03 -10.53 -17.76
C GLU A 70 -8.12 -9.30 -16.85
N ILE A 71 -9.03 -8.37 -17.15
CA ILE A 71 -9.29 -7.19 -16.30
C ILE A 71 -9.77 -7.62 -14.91
N GLY A 72 -10.63 -8.64 -14.82
CA GLY A 72 -11.07 -9.21 -13.55
C GLY A 72 -9.90 -9.71 -12.70
N LEU A 73 -8.99 -10.49 -13.29
CA LEU A 73 -7.79 -10.99 -12.60
C LEU A 73 -6.87 -9.87 -12.15
N GLN A 74 -6.61 -8.88 -13.02
CA GLN A 74 -5.78 -7.72 -12.68
C GLN A 74 -6.41 -6.90 -11.53
N ARG A 75 -7.73 -6.71 -11.57
CA ARG A 75 -8.46 -6.01 -10.52
C ARG A 75 -8.40 -6.76 -9.19
N ASP A 76 -8.59 -8.08 -9.20
CA ASP A 76 -8.50 -8.90 -8.00
C ASP A 76 -7.10 -8.85 -7.37
N GLN A 77 -6.05 -8.86 -8.20
CA GLN A 77 -4.67 -8.67 -7.73
C GLN A 77 -4.48 -7.29 -7.07
N LEU A 78 -4.94 -6.22 -7.71
CA LEU A 78 -4.87 -4.86 -7.14
C LEU A 78 -5.69 -4.72 -5.86
N GLU A 79 -6.86 -5.35 -5.78
CA GLU A 79 -7.67 -5.37 -4.57
C GLU A 79 -6.96 -6.13 -3.43
N GLN A 80 -6.29 -7.24 -3.75
CA GLN A 80 -5.47 -7.98 -2.78
C GLN A 80 -4.29 -7.14 -2.29
N GLU A 81 -3.55 -6.49 -3.19
CA GLU A 81 -2.44 -5.59 -2.83
C GLU A 81 -2.92 -4.43 -1.95
N ARG A 82 -4.04 -3.79 -2.30
CA ARG A 82 -4.64 -2.73 -1.48
C ARG A 82 -5.01 -3.23 -0.09
N ARG A 83 -5.60 -4.43 0.02
CA ARG A 83 -5.90 -5.04 1.33
C ARG A 83 -4.63 -5.30 2.12
N GLN A 84 -3.57 -5.82 1.49
CA GLN A 84 -2.29 -6.06 2.14
C GLN A 84 -1.65 -4.76 2.65
N ILE A 85 -1.67 -3.68 1.86
CA ILE A 85 -1.17 -2.36 2.27
C ILE A 85 -2.00 -1.79 3.44
N ALA A 86 -3.32 -1.94 3.41
CA ALA A 86 -4.19 -1.50 4.52
C ALA A 86 -3.89 -2.26 5.83
N VAL A 87 -3.57 -3.56 5.73
CA VAL A 87 -3.15 -4.39 6.86
C VAL A 87 -1.75 -4.01 7.35
N GLN A 88 -0.79 -3.75 6.44
CA GLN A 88 0.57 -3.32 6.79
C GLN A 88 0.56 -1.98 7.53
N ARG A 89 -0.24 -1.01 7.06
CA ARG A 89 -0.42 0.29 7.74
C ARG A 89 -1.00 0.19 9.15
N HIS A 90 -1.65 -0.91 9.53
CA HIS A 90 -2.07 -1.13 10.92
C HIS A 90 -0.96 -1.71 11.80
N ARG A 91 0.07 -2.36 11.23
CA ARG A 91 1.17 -2.98 11.99
C ARG A 91 2.39 -2.09 12.14
N ASP A 92 2.71 -1.29 11.12
CA ASP A 92 3.83 -0.34 11.16
C ASP A 92 3.75 0.70 12.30
N PRO A 93 2.59 1.31 12.63
CA PRO A 93 2.53 2.28 13.72
C PRO A 93 2.75 1.65 15.10
N VAL A 94 2.47 0.35 15.28
CA VAL A 94 2.67 -0.34 16.57
C VAL A 94 4.15 -0.56 16.86
N LEU A 95 4.94 -0.92 15.84
CA LEU A 95 6.39 -1.12 15.98
C LEU A 95 7.13 0.20 16.22
N ALA A 96 6.78 1.26 15.48
CA ALA A 96 7.39 2.57 15.68
C ALA A 96 7.04 3.19 17.05
N ALA A 97 5.79 3.03 17.50
CA ALA A 97 5.37 3.47 18.83
C ALA A 97 6.06 2.66 19.95
N ALA A 98 6.27 1.35 19.77
CA ALA A 98 6.96 0.52 20.76
C ALA A 98 8.43 0.92 20.93
N ILE A 99 9.15 1.19 19.85
CA ILE A 99 10.57 1.59 19.92
C ILE A 99 10.72 2.97 20.57
N THR A 100 9.87 3.93 20.19
CA THR A 100 9.92 5.29 20.76
C THR A 100 9.56 5.29 22.25
N THR A 101 8.52 4.55 22.65
CA THR A 101 8.14 4.43 24.07
C THR A 101 9.24 3.78 24.91
N VAL A 102 9.89 2.71 24.41
CA VAL A 102 11.06 2.11 25.06
C VAL A 102 12.21 3.11 25.17
N GLY A 103 12.46 3.90 24.12
CA GLY A 103 13.47 4.97 24.13
C GLY A 103 13.24 6.00 25.23
N TRP A 104 12.00 6.47 25.40
CA TRP A 104 11.65 7.41 26.49
C TRP A 104 11.80 6.80 27.87
N ILE A 105 11.35 5.55 28.06
CA ILE A 105 11.51 4.83 29.32
C ILE A 105 12.99 4.68 29.67
N LEU A 106 13.82 4.30 28.68
CA LEU A 106 15.26 4.13 28.86
C LEU A 106 15.95 5.47 29.15
N ALA A 107 15.58 6.53 28.42
CA ALA A 107 16.10 7.88 28.63
C ALA A 107 15.75 8.43 30.02
N ALA A 108 14.59 8.06 30.59
CA ALA A 108 14.20 8.43 31.95
C ALA A 108 14.85 7.55 33.02
N LEU A 109 15.02 6.24 32.76
CA LEU A 109 15.64 5.30 33.69
C LEU A 109 17.15 5.48 33.81
N LEU A 110 17.84 5.85 32.74
CA LEU A 110 19.29 6.00 32.72
C LEU A 110 19.83 7.03 33.75
N PRO A 111 19.31 8.26 33.83
CA PRO A 111 19.76 9.21 34.86
C PRO A 111 19.37 8.75 36.27
N LEU A 112 18.23 8.08 36.44
CA LEU A 112 17.80 7.55 37.74
C LEU A 112 18.71 6.41 38.22
N ALA A 113 19.07 5.48 37.33
CA ALA A 113 19.99 4.40 37.61
C ALA A 113 21.40 4.93 37.93
N LEU A 114 21.85 5.97 37.22
CA LEU A 114 23.12 6.62 37.49
C LEU A 114 23.12 7.31 38.86
N ALA A 115 22.05 8.03 39.21
CA ALA A 115 21.88 8.63 40.53
C ALA A 115 21.86 7.57 41.63
N ALA A 116 21.11 6.48 41.44
CA ALA A 116 21.07 5.36 42.38
C ALA A 116 22.45 4.73 42.56
N LEU A 117 23.21 4.51 41.48
CA LEU A 117 24.55 3.96 41.52
C LEU A 117 25.51 4.87 42.27
N VAL A 118 25.46 6.18 42.04
CA VAL A 118 26.29 7.15 42.78
C VAL A 118 25.95 7.12 44.27
N VAL A 119 24.66 7.10 44.64
CA VAL A 119 24.23 7.02 46.05
C VAL A 119 24.67 5.71 46.69
N TRP A 120 24.55 4.59 45.98
CA TRP A 120 25.00 3.28 46.48
C TRP A 120 26.52 3.25 46.68
N ARG A 121 27.28 3.73 45.69
CA ARG A 121 28.75 3.82 45.80
C ARG A 121 29.17 4.75 46.93
N LEU A 122 28.51 5.90 47.10
CA LEU A 122 28.84 6.81 48.18
C LEU A 122 28.43 6.25 49.55
N ARG A 123 27.37 5.44 49.63
CA ARG A 123 26.98 4.75 50.85
C ARG A 123 27.99 3.67 51.23
N ASP A 124 28.41 2.84 50.29
CA ASP A 124 29.43 1.81 50.52
C ASP A 124 30.79 2.46 50.87
N ASN A 125 31.19 3.50 50.13
CA ASN A 125 32.38 4.29 50.49
C ASN A 125 32.19 5.10 51.78
N GLY A 126 30.96 5.29 52.25
CA GLY A 126 30.65 6.04 53.47
C GLY A 126 31.15 5.33 54.72
N GLU A 127 31.14 4.00 54.73
CA GLU A 127 31.76 3.19 55.80
C GLU A 127 33.28 3.34 55.80
N ASP A 128 33.91 3.36 54.62
CA ASP A 128 35.35 3.61 54.44
C ASP A 128 35.73 5.05 54.80
N VAL A 129 34.89 6.03 54.50
CA VAL A 129 35.09 7.44 54.84
C VAL A 129 34.86 7.69 56.33
N GLU A 130 33.91 7.01 56.98
CA GLU A 130 33.71 7.10 58.43
C GLU A 130 34.89 6.47 59.18
N THR A 131 35.39 5.32 58.73
CA THR A 131 36.61 4.70 59.29
C THR A 131 37.84 5.56 59.05
N LEU A 132 38.03 6.12 57.86
CA LEU A 132 39.13 7.05 57.58
C LEU A 132 39.03 8.33 58.43
N ASN A 133 37.82 8.88 58.61
CA ASN A 133 37.60 10.04 59.47
C ASN A 133 37.88 9.73 60.93
N ARG A 134 37.51 8.54 61.43
CA ARG A 134 37.87 8.09 62.79
C ARG A 134 39.37 7.97 62.95
N VAL A 135 40.07 7.35 61.99
CA VAL A 135 41.55 7.23 62.01
C VAL A 135 42.22 8.61 61.97
N LEU A 136 41.70 9.54 61.16
CA LEU A 136 42.20 10.92 61.09
C LEU A 136 41.92 11.72 62.38
N LEU A 137 40.74 11.56 62.99
CA LEU A 137 40.40 12.18 64.27
C LEU A 137 41.25 11.62 65.41
N GLU A 138 41.53 10.33 65.39
CA GLU A 138 42.39 9.66 66.37
C GLU A 138 43.84 10.13 66.23
N GLU A 139 44.35 10.30 65.01
CA GLU A 139 45.67 10.90 64.75
C GLU A 139 45.73 12.40 65.10
N LEU A 140 44.65 13.16 64.91
CA LEU A 140 44.61 14.60 65.21
C LEU A 140 44.57 14.88 66.72
N VAL A 141 44.01 13.95 67.50
CA VAL A 141 43.92 14.04 68.97
C VAL A 141 45.11 13.35 69.66
N ALA A 142 45.87 12.50 68.96
CA ALA A 142 47.05 11.84 69.51
C ALA A 142 48.17 12.85 69.85
N GLU A 143 48.77 12.70 71.04
CA GLU A 143 49.86 13.56 71.52
C GLU A 143 51.14 13.51 70.66
N GLN A 144 51.26 12.52 69.77
CA GLN A 144 52.33 12.43 68.76
C GLN A 144 51.75 11.92 67.42
N PRO A 145 51.26 12.81 66.54
CA PRO A 145 50.75 12.39 65.24
C PRO A 145 51.90 11.81 64.42
N ARG A 146 51.76 10.56 63.95
CA ARG A 146 52.81 9.88 63.16
C ARG A 146 52.64 10.13 61.66
N LEU A 147 51.44 10.55 61.24
CA LEU A 147 51.07 10.73 59.85
C LEU A 147 51.08 12.20 59.39
N LEU A 148 51.15 13.17 60.30
CA LEU A 148 51.21 14.60 59.98
C LEU A 148 52.66 15.12 60.15
N PRO A 149 53.19 15.91 59.19
CA PRO A 149 54.48 16.56 59.39
C PRO A 149 54.39 17.54 60.58
N PRO A 150 55.45 17.66 61.42
CA PRO A 150 55.42 18.52 62.60
C PRO A 150 55.16 19.97 62.18
N PRO A 151 54.37 20.75 62.96
CA PRO A 151 54.07 22.13 62.63
C PRO A 151 55.37 22.95 62.64
N SER A 152 55.74 23.47 61.47
CA SER A 152 56.85 24.39 61.28
C SER A 152 56.60 25.66 62.09
N ARG A 153 57.17 25.72 63.30
CA ARG A 153 57.21 26.92 64.13
C ARG A 153 58.10 27.94 63.40
N GLU A 154 57.58 29.16 63.19
CA GLU A 154 58.30 30.37 62.76
C GLU A 154 58.55 30.56 61.25
N ARG A 155 57.49 30.91 60.50
CA ARG A 155 57.58 32.09 59.61
C ARG A 155 56.99 33.26 60.38
N GLN A 156 57.84 34.06 61.01
CA GLN A 156 57.49 35.41 61.47
C GLN A 156 56.84 36.16 60.30
N LEU A 157 55.52 36.39 60.41
CA LEU A 157 54.86 37.45 59.67
C LEU A 157 55.39 38.78 60.22
N CYS A 158 56.32 39.39 59.51
CA CYS A 158 56.51 40.84 59.58
C CYS A 158 55.25 41.51 59.05
N LEU A 159 54.35 41.90 59.96
CA LEU A 159 53.34 42.91 59.70
C LEU A 159 53.95 44.28 60.07
N PRO A 160 53.90 45.29 59.19
CA PRO A 160 54.48 46.60 59.46
C PRO A 160 53.64 47.33 60.53
N SER A 161 54.29 47.68 61.64
CA SER A 161 53.74 48.52 62.70
C SER A 161 53.62 49.97 62.22
N GLY A 162 52.49 50.33 61.61
CA GLY A 162 52.01 51.70 61.65
C GLY A 162 51.30 51.92 62.99
N ASN A 163 51.69 52.97 63.72
CA ASN A 163 50.85 53.87 64.53
C ASN A 163 51.75 54.65 65.52
N GLU A 164 52.01 55.92 65.19
CA GLU A 164 52.42 56.97 66.13
C GLU A 164 51.40 57.09 67.28
N PRO A 165 51.88 57.39 68.49
CA PRO A 165 51.15 58.31 69.32
C PRO A 165 52.04 59.43 69.90
N ASP A 166 51.51 60.64 69.74
CA ASP A 166 51.80 61.83 70.54
C ASP A 166 51.83 61.51 72.05
N ASN A 167 52.88 61.97 72.76
CA ASN A 167 52.70 62.71 74.02
C ASN A 167 54.01 63.29 74.58
N GLU A 168 53.91 64.56 74.98
CA GLU A 168 54.86 65.37 75.76
C GLU A 168 55.34 64.72 77.06
N PRO A 169 56.46 65.21 77.62
CA PRO A 169 56.66 65.24 79.06
C PRO A 169 56.90 66.67 79.61
N PRO A 170 56.82 66.84 80.95
CA PRO A 170 56.37 68.07 81.59
C PRO A 170 57.50 68.92 82.21
N PHE A 171 57.15 70.19 82.47
CA PHE A 171 57.85 71.26 83.22
C PHE A 171 58.98 72.01 82.51
#